data_AF-A0A2T7VMW5-F1
#
_entry.id   AF-A0A2T7VMW5-F1
#
_cell.length_a   1.000
_cell.length_b   1.000
_cell.length_c   1.000
_cell.angle_alpha   90.00
_cell.angle_beta   90.00
_cell.angle_gamma   90.00
#
_symmetry.space_group_name_H-M   'P 1'
#
loop_
_entity.id
_entity.type
_entity.pdbx_description
1 polymer ?
#
loop_
_entity_poly.entity_id
_entity_poly.type
_entity_poly.pdbx_seq_one_letter_code
_entity_poly.pdbx_strand_id
1 'polypeptide(L)'
;STRVEYRALDSAANPYLSYALMLAAGLKGIEEEYELPAEAEDNVWSLSDSERRALGYAPLPASLDHALEYLEESELVAETLGETVFKYVLLNKRREWQQYRAQVTPFELASNLEAL
;
A
#
# COMPACT_ATOMS: atom_id res chain seq x y z
N SER A 1 -17.08 -16.36 -16.32
CA SER A 1 -17.20 -15.11 -15.56
C SER A 1 -15.85 -14.39 -15.58
N THR A 2 -15.64 -13.53 -16.58
CA THR A 2 -14.43 -12.70 -16.71
C THR A 2 -14.39 -11.68 -15.56
N ARG A 3 -13.26 -11.60 -14.84
CA ARG A 3 -13.07 -10.71 -13.69
C ARG A 3 -11.58 -10.48 -13.41
N VAL A 4 -11.26 -9.37 -12.76
CA VAL A 4 -9.93 -9.07 -12.20
C VAL A 4 -9.98 -9.33 -10.69
N GLU A 5 -8.95 -10.00 -10.16
CA GLU A 5 -8.81 -10.26 -8.72
C GLU A 5 -7.63 -9.46 -8.16
N TYR A 6 -7.91 -8.48 -7.29
CA TYR A 6 -6.88 -7.74 -6.58
C TYR A 6 -6.66 -8.34 -5.19
N ARG A 7 -5.47 -8.90 -4.96
CA ARG A 7 -5.19 -9.76 -3.79
C ARG A 7 -4.45 -9.06 -2.64
N ALA A 8 -4.15 -7.76 -2.77
CA ALA A 8 -3.40 -7.02 -1.75
C ALA A 8 -4.29 -6.33 -0.69
N LEU A 9 -5.63 -6.35 -0.86
CA LEU A 9 -6.56 -5.86 0.16
C LEU A 9 -6.72 -6.88 1.30
N ASP A 10 -6.73 -6.40 2.54
CA ASP A 10 -7.02 -7.20 3.74
C ASP A 10 -8.29 -6.71 4.46
N SER A 11 -8.74 -7.46 5.47
CA SER A 11 -9.98 -7.19 6.20
C SER A 11 -9.92 -6.03 7.20
N ALA A 12 -8.73 -5.48 7.49
CA ALA A 12 -8.59 -4.29 8.33
C ALA A 12 -8.92 -3.01 7.55
N ALA A 13 -8.91 -3.06 6.22
CA ALA A 13 -9.26 -1.93 5.37
C ALA A 13 -10.76 -1.58 5.47
N ASN A 14 -11.09 -0.29 5.37
CA ASN A 14 -12.47 0.14 5.26
C ASN A 14 -12.99 -0.21 3.85
N PRO A 15 -13.98 -1.12 3.70
CA PRO A 15 -14.38 -1.63 2.39
C PRO A 15 -14.94 -0.52 1.49
N TYR A 16 -15.58 0.51 2.05
CA TYR A 16 -16.12 1.62 1.27
C TYR A 16 -15.01 2.46 0.64
N LEU A 17 -13.99 2.82 1.43
CA LEU A 17 -12.85 3.62 0.94
C LEU A 17 -12.01 2.81 -0.06
N SER A 18 -11.75 1.54 0.26
CA SER A 18 -10.98 0.64 -0.60
C SER A 18 -11.63 0.42 -1.96
N TYR A 19 -12.94 0.15 -2.01
CA TYR A 19 -13.62 -0.04 -3.28
C TYR A 19 -13.80 1.26 -4.07
N ALA A 20 -13.99 2.41 -3.40
CA ALA A 20 -14.01 3.71 -4.07
C ALA A 20 -12.67 3.97 -4.80
N LEU A 21 -11.54 3.77 -4.11
CA LEU A 21 -10.21 3.95 -4.69
C LEU A 21 -9.89 2.93 -5.78
N MET A 22 -10.26 1.66 -5.59
CA MET A 22 -10.05 0.61 -6.59
C MET A 22 -10.82 0.91 -7.88
N LEU A 23 -12.08 1.34 -7.74
CA LEU A 23 -12.93 1.73 -8.86
C LEU A 23 -12.37 2.97 -9.57
N ALA A 24 -11.98 4.00 -8.82
CA ALA A 24 -11.39 5.21 -9.39
C ALA A 24 -10.08 4.94 -10.14
N ALA A 25 -9.19 4.11 -9.58
CA ALA A 25 -7.95 3.71 -10.25
C ALA A 25 -8.23 2.95 -11.57
N GLY A 26 -9.19 2.03 -11.56
CA GLY A 26 -9.59 1.29 -12.75
C GLY A 26 -10.23 2.19 -13.81
N LEU A 27 -11.10 3.12 -13.41
CA LEU A 27 -11.72 4.08 -14.33
C LEU A 27 -10.70 5.03 -14.95
N LYS A 28 -9.77 5.58 -14.15
CA LYS A 28 -8.71 6.46 -14.66
C LYS A 28 -7.85 5.75 -15.71
N GLY A 29 -7.48 4.50 -15.47
CA GLY A 29 -6.72 3.70 -16.45
C GLY A 29 -7.49 3.45 -17.76
N ILE A 30 -8.81 3.34 -17.71
CA ILE A 30 -9.66 3.22 -18.92
C ILE A 30 -9.77 4.57 -19.64
N GLU A 31 -10.06 5.65 -18.91
CA GLU A 31 -10.28 6.99 -19.46
C GLU A 31 -9.02 7.59 -20.08
N GLU A 32 -7.86 7.32 -19.48
CA GLU A 32 -6.56 7.81 -19.94
C GLU A 32 -5.79 6.77 -20.78
N GLU A 33 -6.42 5.64 -21.12
CA GLU A 33 -5.86 4.58 -21.97
C GLU A 33 -4.46 4.11 -21.53
N TYR A 34 -4.28 3.86 -20.23
CA TYR A 34 -2.99 3.44 -19.68
C TYR A 34 -2.48 2.15 -20.33
N GLU A 35 -1.23 2.15 -20.76
CA GLU A 35 -0.55 0.95 -21.23
C GLU A 35 -0.37 -0.04 -20.07
N LEU A 36 -0.86 -1.26 -20.27
CA LEU A 36 -0.66 -2.34 -19.31
C LEU A 36 0.74 -2.91 -19.48
N PRO A 37 1.48 -3.13 -18.37
CA PRO A 37 2.75 -3.84 -18.44
C PRO A 37 2.53 -5.27 -18.92
N ALA A 38 3.62 -5.90 -19.37
CA ALA A 38 3.61 -7.34 -19.65
C ALA A 38 3.21 -8.13 -18.39
N GLU A 39 2.61 -9.30 -18.62
CA GLU A 39 2.27 -10.21 -17.53
C GLU A 39 3.52 -10.57 -16.71
N ALA A 40 3.33 -10.67 -15.39
CA ALA A 40 4.42 -11.05 -14.50
C ALA A 40 4.72 -12.56 -14.62
N GLU A 41 5.94 -12.98 -14.32
CA GLU A 41 6.27 -14.40 -14.27
C GLU A 41 5.47 -15.14 -13.17
N ASP A 42 5.10 -16.40 -13.43
CA ASP A 42 4.27 -17.23 -12.53
C ASP A 42 4.85 -17.37 -11.11
N ASN A 43 6.17 -17.23 -10.95
CA ASN A 43 6.83 -17.34 -9.65
C ASN A 43 7.71 -16.13 -9.30
N VAL A 44 7.09 -14.95 -9.18
CA VAL A 44 7.77 -13.73 -8.66
C VAL A 44 8.41 -13.95 -7.28
N TRP A 45 7.91 -14.91 -6.50
CA TRP A 45 8.42 -15.24 -5.17
C TRP A 45 9.82 -15.87 -5.19
N SER A 46 10.18 -16.61 -6.24
CA SER A 46 11.53 -17.19 -6.36
C SER A 46 12.60 -16.20 -6.81
N LEU A 47 12.20 -15.03 -7.29
CA LEU A 47 13.13 -13.98 -7.72
C LEU A 47 13.75 -13.27 -6.52
N SER A 48 15.04 -12.99 -6.62
CA SER A 48 15.73 -12.02 -5.77
C SER A 48 15.21 -10.61 -6.01
N ASP A 49 15.43 -9.71 -5.05
CA ASP A 49 15.03 -8.31 -5.19
C ASP A 49 15.75 -7.62 -6.36
N SER A 50 16.98 -8.04 -6.70
CA SER A 50 17.69 -7.55 -7.89
C SER A 50 17.02 -7.99 -9.18
N GLU A 51 16.57 -9.24 -9.27
CA GLU A 51 15.89 -9.76 -10.45
C GLU A 51 14.51 -9.09 -10.62
N ARG A 52 13.75 -8.92 -9.54
CA ARG A 52 12.47 -8.19 -9.56
C ARG A 52 12.64 -6.78 -10.10
N ARG A 53 13.64 -6.04 -9.61
CA ARG A 53 13.94 -4.68 -10.12
C ARG A 53 14.37 -4.68 -11.58
N ALA A 54 15.20 -5.64 -11.99
CA ALA A 54 15.64 -5.77 -13.38
C ALA A 54 14.46 -6.04 -14.34
N LEU A 55 13.43 -6.72 -13.87
CA LEU A 55 12.18 -6.99 -14.61
C LEU A 55 11.14 -5.87 -14.48
N GLY A 56 11.45 -4.78 -13.78
CA GLY A 56 10.54 -3.64 -13.60
C GLY A 56 9.46 -3.83 -12.54
N TYR A 57 9.55 -4.85 -11.68
CA TYR A 57 8.61 -5.05 -10.59
C TYR A 57 8.96 -4.13 -9.41
N ALA A 58 8.08 -3.16 -9.15
CA ALA A 58 8.16 -2.31 -7.97
C ALA A 58 7.50 -3.00 -6.77
N PRO A 59 8.16 -3.08 -5.60
CA PRO A 59 7.54 -3.62 -4.39
C PRO A 59 6.48 -2.67 -3.85
N LEU A 60 5.47 -3.22 -3.17
CA LEU A 60 4.54 -2.43 -2.36
C LEU A 60 5.27 -1.79 -1.16
N PRO A 61 4.72 -0.73 -0.56
CA PRO A 61 5.29 -0.12 0.64
C PRO A 61 5.46 -1.13 1.77
N ALA A 62 6.65 -1.16 2.36
CA ALA A 62 7.01 -2.11 3.42
C ALA A 62 6.52 -1.72 4.83
N SER A 63 5.95 -0.52 4.97
CA SER A 63 5.46 0.00 6.24
C SER A 63 4.27 0.94 6.03
N LEU A 64 3.51 1.17 7.10
CA LEU A 64 2.45 2.17 7.08
C LEU A 64 3.02 3.57 6.83
N ASP A 65 4.21 3.91 7.34
CA ASP A 65 4.85 5.21 7.05
C ASP A 65 5.03 5.44 5.55
N HIS A 66 5.67 4.47 4.87
CA HIS A 66 5.92 4.57 3.44
C HIS A 66 4.60 4.59 2.66
N ALA A 67 3.61 3.77 3.05
CA ALA A 67 2.30 3.80 2.40
C ALA A 67 1.61 5.18 2.54
N LEU A 68 1.81 5.87 3.66
CA LEU A 68 1.25 7.21 3.88
C LEU A 68 2.00 8.28 3.09
N GLU A 69 3.29 8.13 2.81
CA GLU A 69 4.03 9.00 1.88
C GLU A 69 3.44 8.91 0.46
N TYR A 70 3.25 7.70 -0.06
CA TYR A 70 2.60 7.50 -1.36
C TYR A 70 1.16 8.04 -1.39
N LEU A 71 0.41 7.87 -0.29
CA LEU A 71 -0.96 8.38 -0.19
C LEU A 71 -0.98 9.91 -0.20
N GLU A 72 -0.05 10.57 0.51
CA GLU A 72 0.04 12.03 0.60
C GLU A 72 0.36 12.69 -0.74
N GLU A 73 1.15 12.04 -1.58
CA GLU A 73 1.52 12.51 -2.92
C GLU A 73 0.52 12.11 -4.02
N SER A 74 -0.53 11.35 -3.69
CA SER A 74 -1.46 10.80 -4.68
C SER A 74 -2.63 11.73 -4.99
N GLU A 75 -2.57 12.37 -6.15
CA GLU A 75 -3.68 13.18 -6.69
C GLU A 75 -4.97 12.35 -6.84
N LEU A 76 -4.86 11.11 -7.36
CA LEU A 76 -6.00 10.20 -7.52
C LEU A 76 -6.75 9.99 -6.19
N VAL A 77 -6.01 9.74 -5.11
CA VAL A 77 -6.62 9.47 -3.80
C VAL A 77 -7.28 10.74 -3.26
N ALA A 78 -6.63 11.90 -3.39
CA ALA A 78 -7.17 13.18 -2.96
C ALA A 78 -8.46 13.55 -3.69
N GLU A 79 -8.50 13.37 -5.02
CA GLU A 79 -9.69 13.62 -5.85
C GLU A 79 -10.82 12.64 -5.52
N THR A 80 -10.51 11.35 -5.36
CA THR A 80 -11.52 10.31 -5.12
C THR A 80 -12.18 10.44 -3.76
N LEU A 81 -11.41 10.72 -2.72
CA LEU A 81 -11.94 10.81 -1.34
C LEU A 81 -12.48 12.20 -1.01
N GLY A 82 -12.03 13.21 -1.74
CA GLY A 82 -12.24 14.62 -1.41
C GLY A 82 -11.41 15.08 -0.21
N GLU A 83 -11.19 16.39 -0.13
CA GLU A 83 -10.26 17.03 0.80
C GLU A 83 -10.47 16.59 2.26
N THR A 84 -11.71 16.61 2.73
CA THR A 84 -12.04 16.31 4.13
C THR A 84 -11.68 14.86 4.50
N VAL A 85 -12.14 13.88 3.72
CA VAL A 85 -11.91 12.46 4.05
C VAL A 85 -10.43 12.12 3.90
N PHE A 86 -9.80 12.57 2.82
CA PHE A 86 -8.37 12.40 2.58
C PHE A 86 -7.54 12.87 3.79
N LYS A 87 -7.76 14.12 4.22
CA LYS A 87 -7.06 14.72 5.36
C LYS A 87 -7.26 13.93 6.65
N TYR A 88 -8.48 13.49 6.95
CA TYR A 88 -8.75 12.72 8.16
C TYR A 88 -8.11 11.33 8.13
N VAL A 89 -8.13 10.65 6.98
CA VAL A 89 -7.46 9.36 6.81
C VAL A 89 -5.96 9.50 7.07
N LEU A 90 -5.31 10.48 6.42
CA LEU A 90 -3.88 10.71 6.57
C LEU A 90 -3.51 11.05 8.02
N LEU A 91 -4.23 11.98 8.65
CA LEU A 91 -4.00 12.37 10.04
C LEU A 91 -4.17 11.19 11.01
N ASN A 92 -5.26 10.43 10.84
CA ASN A 92 -5.55 9.29 11.70
C ASN A 92 -4.45 8.22 11.59
N LYS A 93 -4.04 7.88 10.37
CA LYS A 93 -3.03 6.85 10.13
C LYS A 93 -1.62 7.29 10.50
N ARG A 94 -1.27 8.57 10.34
CA ARG A 94 -0.01 9.13 10.89
C ARG A 94 0.01 8.99 12.42
N ARG A 95 -1.11 9.29 13.10
CA ARG A 95 -1.21 9.13 14.56
C ARG A 95 -1.05 7.67 15.00
N GLU A 96 -1.73 6.75 14.32
CA GLU A 96 -1.62 5.30 14.54
C GLU A 96 -0.16 4.84 14.42
N TRP A 97 0.54 5.26 13.36
CA TRP A 97 1.94 4.93 13.14
C TRP A 97 2.87 5.48 14.24
N GLN A 98 2.67 6.74 14.65
CA GLN A 98 3.45 7.34 15.74
C GLN A 98 3.25 6.60 17.07
N GLN A 99 2.02 6.18 17.36
CA GLN A 99 1.73 5.36 18.54
C GLN A 99 2.37 3.98 18.46
N TYR A 100 2.41 3.37 17.28
CA TYR A 100 3.10 2.10 17.07
C TYR A 100 4.60 2.22 17.32
N ARG A 101 5.27 3.21 16.69
CA ARG A 101 6.73 3.39 16.81
C ARG A 101 7.21 3.83 18.19
N ALA A 102 6.33 4.41 19.01
CA ALA A 102 6.67 4.81 20.38
C ALA A 102 6.72 3.64 21.38
N GLN A 103 6.34 2.43 20.96
CA GLN A 103 6.35 1.25 21.83
C GLN A 103 7.74 0.66 21.95
N VAL A 104 8.04 0.07 23.11
CA VAL A 104 9.13 -0.91 23.27
C VAL A 104 8.49 -2.28 23.19
N THR A 105 8.83 -3.03 22.15
CA THR A 105 8.20 -4.33 21.85
C THR A 105 8.81 -5.45 22.68
N PRO A 106 8.06 -6.54 22.95
CA PRO A 106 8.62 -7.72 23.60
C PRO A 106 9.83 -8.31 22.87
N PHE A 107 9.87 -8.21 21.53
CA PHE A 107 11.00 -8.66 20.71
C PHE A 107 12.28 -7.86 21.02
N GLU A 108 12.16 -6.53 21.14
CA GLU A 108 13.28 -5.65 21.49
C GLU A 108 13.76 -5.90 22.93
N LEU A 109 12.83 -6.15 23.85
CA LEU A 109 13.19 -6.53 25.22
C LEU A 109 14.00 -7.84 25.22
N ALA A 110 13.49 -8.90 24.58
CA ALA A 110 14.18 -10.19 24.51
C ALA A 110 15.54 -10.09 23.81
N SER A 111 15.63 -9.35 22.70
CA SER A 111 16.86 -9.29 21.89
C SER A 111 17.96 -8.41 22.51
N ASN A 112 17.59 -7.33 23.20
CA ASN A 112 18.54 -6.33 23.67
C ASN A 112 18.85 -6.41 25.17
N LEU A 113 17.92 -6.90 26.02
CA LEU A 113 18.12 -7.00 27.46
C LEU A 113 18.62 -8.37 27.92
N GLU A 114 18.19 -9.49 27.32
CA GLU A 114 18.70 -10.83 27.69
C GLU A 114 20.10 -11.13 27.10
N ALA A 115 20.56 -10.30 26.15
CA ALA A 115 21.91 -10.36 25.61
C ALA A 115 22.96 -9.60 26.45
N LEU A 116 22.53 -8.91 27.52
CA LEU A 116 23.37 -8.24 28.52
C LEU A 116 23.50 -9.10 29.79
#